data_AF-A0A2G9UND4-F1
#
_entry.id   AF-A0A2G9UND4-F1
#
_cell.length_a   1.000
_cell.length_b   1.000
_cell.length_c   1.000
_cell.angle_alpha   90.00
_cell.angle_beta   90.00
_cell.angle_gamma   90.00
#
_symmetry.space_group_name_H-M   'P 1'
#
loop_
_entity.id
_entity.type
_entity.pdbx_description
1 polymer ?
#
loop_
_entity_poly.entity_id
_entity_poly.type
_entity_poly.pdbx_seq_one_letter_code
_entity_poly.pdbx_strand_id
1 'polypeptide(L)'
;MSDLSDEVMSDEESAEVYRQVFGEGEPEYMFEQLIDGPNVEQFDNEKERDDTNENMVDSRAARQISRGLPTVKKLTIKNFRRKNDDIADLMATGWLTLEASINAIQTKQHVATNLEQLYKVDRYLLRALLRMLRTLDLYKQTVDFLLHVERRIKEENERVDLYLDESTRTPLLTRAEKCLISDHMQEVVDNGLSLLLNDNRKVGKTMIMDPQRDPTMVEDLMTFKDKLDVFVETCFGSTEDKMKFAQAEKDAFDYFINTRGNKPAELIAKFMDARLRSANKEASDEQLDLLMSKVITLFRFIQGKDVFEVFYKKDLAKRLLLGRSASVDAEKIMLSKLRQECGAGFTQKLEGMFRDMELSKDLGVAFRNVSFLTT
;
A
#
# COMPACT_ATOMS: atom_id res chain seq x y z
N MET A 1 31.15 -27.99 -13.13
CA MET A 1 29.86 -27.70 -13.79
C MET A 1 28.81 -28.32 -12.91
N SER A 2 28.22 -27.52 -12.03
CA SER A 2 27.18 -27.90 -11.08
C SER A 2 25.96 -27.08 -11.44
N ASP A 3 24.92 -27.77 -11.92
CA ASP A 3 23.59 -27.22 -12.16
C ASP A 3 22.99 -26.72 -10.85
N LEU A 4 22.56 -25.46 -10.84
CA LEU A 4 21.66 -24.87 -9.86
C LEU A 4 20.34 -24.63 -10.59
N SER A 5 19.38 -25.52 -10.37
CA SER A 5 17.98 -25.32 -10.74
C SER A 5 17.32 -24.42 -9.69
N ASP A 6 16.81 -23.27 -10.11
CA ASP A 6 15.88 -22.46 -9.32
C ASP A 6 14.57 -23.23 -9.14
N GLU A 7 14.32 -23.73 -7.93
CA GLU A 7 13.02 -24.28 -7.54
C GLU A 7 12.06 -23.12 -7.26
N VAL A 8 11.11 -22.90 -8.17
CA VAL A 8 9.99 -21.98 -8.02
C VAL A 8 8.98 -22.64 -7.07
N MET A 9 8.69 -22.00 -5.93
CA MET A 9 7.62 -22.43 -5.02
C MET A 9 6.27 -22.44 -5.73
N SER A 10 5.49 -23.48 -5.48
CA SER A 10 4.14 -23.63 -6.04
C SER A 10 3.14 -22.67 -5.38
N ASP A 11 2.04 -22.36 -6.08
CA ASP A 11 0.93 -21.54 -5.56
C ASP A 11 0.33 -22.14 -4.27
N GLU A 12 0.43 -23.46 -4.13
CA GLU A 12 -0.10 -24.24 -3.01
C GLU A 12 0.80 -24.09 -1.76
N GLU A 13 2.12 -24.02 -1.94
CA GLU A 13 3.08 -23.69 -0.86
C GLU A 13 2.94 -22.23 -0.41
N SER A 14 2.67 -21.31 -1.34
CA SER A 14 2.45 -19.89 -1.02
C SER A 14 1.17 -19.69 -0.19
N ALA A 15 0.10 -20.44 -0.48
CA ALA A 15 -1.14 -20.43 0.30
C ALA A 15 -0.96 -21.04 1.71
N GLU A 16 -0.10 -22.05 1.84
CA GLU A 16 0.22 -22.70 3.13
C GLU A 16 1.01 -21.75 4.06
N VAL A 17 1.98 -21.01 3.51
CA VAL A 17 2.72 -19.97 4.23
C VAL A 17 1.77 -18.85 4.69
N TYR A 18 0.82 -18.46 3.84
CA TYR A 18 -0.19 -17.45 4.20
C TYR A 18 -1.10 -17.93 5.36
N ARG A 19 -1.52 -19.19 5.34
CA ARG A 19 -2.32 -19.79 6.43
C ARG A 19 -1.55 -19.92 7.75
N GLN A 20 -0.27 -20.27 7.70
CA GLN A 20 0.58 -20.36 8.89
C GLN A 20 0.85 -19.00 9.56
N VAL A 21 0.94 -17.91 8.78
CA VAL A 21 1.26 -16.58 9.30
C VAL A 21 0.03 -15.85 9.84
N PHE A 22 -1.15 -16.07 9.25
CA PHE A 22 -2.34 -15.26 9.54
C PHE A 22 -3.54 -16.02 10.16
N GLY A 23 -3.48 -17.35 10.27
CA GLY A 23 -4.52 -18.18 10.88
C GLY A 23 -5.79 -18.33 10.04
N GLU A 24 -6.61 -19.35 10.38
CA GLU A 24 -7.87 -19.68 9.67
C GLU A 24 -9.03 -18.76 10.10
N GLY A 25 -9.01 -17.50 9.67
CA GLY A 25 -10.13 -16.57 9.82
C GLY A 25 -10.45 -15.88 8.50
N GLU A 26 -11.74 -15.70 8.20
CA GLU A 26 -12.18 -15.05 6.97
C GLU A 26 -11.63 -13.60 6.86
N PRO A 27 -11.12 -13.19 5.68
CA PRO A 27 -10.43 -11.91 5.48
C PRO A 27 -11.34 -10.68 5.68
N GLU A 28 -12.65 -10.87 5.71
CA GLU A 28 -13.65 -9.82 5.94
C GLU A 28 -13.66 -9.33 7.40
N TYR A 29 -13.27 -10.18 8.37
CA TYR A 29 -13.32 -9.83 9.80
C TYR A 29 -12.12 -8.97 10.28
N MET A 30 -11.00 -8.98 9.54
CA MET A 30 -9.81 -8.18 9.89
C MET A 30 -9.93 -6.71 9.49
N PHE A 31 -10.81 -6.37 8.54
CA PHE A 31 -10.98 -4.99 8.07
C PHE A 31 -11.91 -4.18 8.97
N GLU A 32 -12.90 -4.82 9.61
CA GLU A 32 -13.84 -4.15 10.53
C GLU A 32 -13.16 -3.69 11.84
N GLN A 33 -12.16 -4.42 12.34
CA GLN A 33 -11.43 -4.04 13.56
C GLN A 33 -10.45 -2.86 13.38
N LEU A 34 -10.13 -2.48 12.14
CA LEU A 34 -9.25 -1.34 11.82
C LEU A 34 -10.01 -0.02 11.69
N ILE A 35 -11.32 -0.07 11.53
CA ILE A 35 -12.18 1.11 11.36
C ILE A 35 -12.77 1.57 12.70
N ASP A 36 -12.97 0.67 13.66
CA ASP A 36 -13.66 1.01 14.91
C ASP A 36 -12.72 1.35 16.07
N GLY A 37 -12.64 2.65 16.36
CA GLY A 37 -12.41 3.17 17.71
C GLY A 37 -12.56 4.70 17.78
N PRO A 38 -13.06 5.29 18.90
CA PRO A 38 -14.14 4.86 19.79
C PRO A 38 -15.48 5.59 19.47
N ASN A 39 -16.58 4.87 19.75
CA ASN A 39 -17.97 5.32 19.96
C ASN A 39 -18.65 6.18 18.89
N VAL A 40 -19.47 5.52 18.07
CA VAL A 40 -20.64 6.11 17.39
C VAL A 40 -21.91 5.42 17.90
N GLU A 41 -22.22 5.59 19.19
CA GLU A 41 -23.54 5.30 19.78
C GLU A 41 -24.63 6.31 19.30
N GLN A 42 -24.61 6.71 18.02
CA GLN A 42 -25.57 7.71 17.50
C GLN A 42 -26.26 7.33 16.18
N PHE A 43 -26.14 6.09 15.72
CA PHE A 43 -26.95 5.60 14.60
C PHE A 43 -27.65 4.27 14.89
N ASP A 44 -27.96 4.02 16.16
CA ASP A 44 -29.06 3.13 16.55
C ASP A 44 -30.37 3.89 16.32
N ASN A 45 -31.00 3.68 15.16
CA ASN A 45 -32.45 3.62 14.96
C ASN A 45 -32.73 3.54 13.46
N GLU A 46 -32.55 2.36 12.88
CA GLU A 46 -33.39 1.80 11.80
C GLU A 46 -32.82 0.42 11.38
N LYS A 47 -32.55 -0.43 12.38
CA LYS A 47 -32.36 -1.87 12.21
C LYS A 47 -33.51 -2.55 12.93
N GLU A 48 -34.64 -2.73 12.26
CA GLU A 48 -35.63 -3.74 12.66
C GLU A 48 -36.68 -3.95 11.56
N ARG A 49 -36.66 -5.17 11.00
CA ARG A 49 -37.57 -5.87 10.07
C ARG A 49 -36.86 -6.23 8.75
N ASP A 50 -36.61 -7.49 8.43
CA ASP A 50 -37.03 -8.75 9.04
C ASP A 50 -36.12 -9.83 8.44
N ASP A 51 -35.31 -10.49 9.28
CA ASP A 51 -34.68 -11.76 8.93
C ASP A 51 -35.72 -12.85 9.07
N THR A 52 -35.93 -13.64 8.01
CA THR A 52 -36.15 -15.10 8.06
C THR A 52 -36.51 -15.60 6.67
N ASN A 53 -35.63 -16.37 6.03
CA ASN A 53 -35.76 -17.83 5.95
C ASN A 53 -34.79 -18.37 4.89
N GLU A 54 -33.68 -18.95 5.35
CA GLU A 54 -32.86 -19.86 4.59
C GLU A 54 -33.59 -21.20 4.34
N ASN A 55 -33.17 -21.87 3.27
CA ASN A 55 -33.32 -23.30 2.96
C ASN A 55 -34.66 -23.79 2.39
N MET A 56 -34.66 -24.11 1.08
CA MET A 56 -34.88 -25.47 0.58
C MET A 56 -34.85 -25.50 -0.96
N VAL A 57 -34.49 -26.68 -1.49
CA VAL A 57 -34.55 -27.12 -2.90
C VAL A 57 -33.28 -26.89 -3.73
N ASP A 58 -32.16 -27.36 -3.19
CA ASP A 58 -31.17 -28.04 -4.01
C ASP A 58 -31.41 -29.55 -3.91
N SER A 59 -32.26 -30.10 -4.80
CA SER A 59 -32.44 -31.55 -5.06
C SER A 59 -33.65 -31.81 -5.96
N ARG A 60 -33.55 -31.55 -7.27
CA ARG A 60 -34.34 -32.28 -8.29
C ARG A 60 -33.97 -32.08 -9.76
N ALA A 61 -33.07 -31.16 -10.10
CA ALA A 61 -32.71 -30.91 -11.51
C ALA A 61 -31.47 -31.71 -11.99
N ALA A 62 -30.76 -32.42 -11.09
CA ALA A 62 -29.64 -33.28 -11.43
C ALA A 62 -30.05 -34.75 -11.32
N ARG A 63 -30.71 -35.27 -12.36
CA ARG A 63 -30.76 -36.68 -12.82
C ARG A 63 -32.02 -36.90 -13.66
N GLN A 64 -31.96 -36.57 -14.94
CA GLN A 64 -32.40 -37.49 -16.00
C GLN A 64 -32.16 -36.91 -17.40
N ILE A 65 -31.55 -37.76 -18.23
CA ILE A 65 -31.51 -37.70 -19.70
C ILE A 65 -30.33 -36.91 -20.30
N SER A 66 -29.16 -37.53 -20.16
CA SER A 66 -28.28 -37.76 -21.30
C SER A 66 -29.04 -38.42 -22.46
N ARG A 67 -29.28 -37.67 -23.54
CA ARG A 67 -29.42 -38.17 -24.93
C ARG A 67 -29.52 -36.99 -25.91
N GLY A 68 -28.42 -36.74 -26.63
CA GLY A 68 -28.38 -36.01 -27.91
C GLY A 68 -28.50 -34.48 -27.85
N LEU A 69 -27.42 -33.78 -27.51
CA LEU A 69 -27.26 -32.35 -27.84
C LEU A 69 -26.29 -32.21 -29.03
N PRO A 70 -26.64 -31.45 -30.09
CA PRO A 70 -25.80 -31.32 -31.28
C PRO A 70 -24.53 -30.52 -30.97
N THR A 71 -23.42 -30.92 -31.60
CA THR A 71 -22.11 -30.24 -31.55
C THR A 71 -22.25 -28.78 -31.99
N VAL A 72 -22.01 -27.85 -31.07
CA VAL A 72 -22.09 -26.40 -31.34
C VAL A 72 -20.94 -26.00 -32.28
N LYS A 73 -21.28 -25.49 -33.48
CA LYS A 73 -20.31 -24.90 -34.41
C LYS A 73 -19.92 -23.50 -33.94
N LYS A 74 -18.61 -23.24 -33.88
CA LYS A 74 -18.01 -21.95 -33.50
C LYS A 74 -18.33 -20.88 -34.57
N LEU A 75 -18.60 -19.64 -34.15
CA LEU A 75 -19.03 -18.51 -35.00
C LEU A 75 -17.96 -17.41 -35.10
N THR A 76 -17.94 -16.68 -36.22
CA THR A 76 -17.02 -15.56 -36.49
C THR A 76 -17.78 -14.31 -36.93
N ILE A 77 -17.54 -13.15 -36.30
CA ILE A 77 -18.16 -11.86 -36.67
C ILE A 77 -17.24 -11.08 -37.62
N LYS A 78 -17.73 -10.74 -38.82
CA LYS A 78 -17.02 -9.88 -39.78
C LYS A 78 -17.65 -8.47 -39.84
N ASN A 79 -16.81 -7.43 -39.91
CA ASN A 79 -17.13 -6.01 -40.18
C ASN A 79 -17.96 -5.22 -39.13
N PHE A 80 -17.47 -5.13 -37.90
CA PHE A 80 -18.06 -4.24 -36.89
C PHE A 80 -17.64 -2.77 -37.10
N ARG A 81 -18.59 -1.82 -37.27
CA ARG A 81 -18.36 -0.35 -37.26
C ARG A 81 -19.42 0.41 -36.43
N ARG A 82 -19.01 1.53 -35.81
CA ARG A 82 -19.83 2.41 -34.93
C ARG A 82 -20.60 3.49 -35.70
N LYS A 83 -21.75 3.91 -35.15
CA LYS A 83 -22.42 5.20 -35.47
C LYS A 83 -22.83 5.92 -34.16
N ASN A 84 -22.62 7.24 -34.10
CA ASN A 84 -23.00 8.17 -33.00
C ASN A 84 -24.41 8.71 -33.26
N ASP A 85 -25.22 8.95 -32.22
CA ASP A 85 -26.36 9.90 -32.23
C ASP A 85 -26.68 10.39 -30.79
N ASP A 86 -27.25 11.61 -30.68
CA ASP A 86 -27.33 12.56 -29.56
C ASP A 86 -27.97 12.10 -28.23
N ILE A 87 -27.45 12.65 -27.11
CA ILE A 87 -27.51 12.09 -25.74
C ILE A 87 -28.64 12.65 -24.85
N ALA A 88 -29.19 13.83 -25.15
CA ALA A 88 -30.03 14.57 -24.21
C ALA A 88 -31.50 14.10 -24.12
N ASP A 89 -32.13 13.72 -25.23
CA ASP A 89 -33.55 13.32 -25.26
C ASP A 89 -33.82 11.91 -24.70
N LEU A 90 -32.80 11.05 -24.65
CA LEU A 90 -32.91 9.64 -24.25
C LEU A 90 -32.99 9.42 -22.73
N MET A 91 -32.47 10.33 -21.91
CA MET A 91 -32.46 10.17 -20.44
C MET A 91 -33.86 10.31 -19.84
N ALA A 92 -34.64 11.28 -20.33
CA ALA A 92 -36.00 11.56 -19.83
C ALA A 92 -37.02 10.50 -20.27
N THR A 93 -36.84 9.96 -21.48
CA THR A 93 -37.79 9.00 -22.08
C THR A 93 -37.34 7.55 -21.93
N GLY A 94 -36.07 7.30 -21.65
CA GLY A 94 -35.45 5.97 -21.64
C GLY A 94 -35.93 5.05 -20.52
N TRP A 95 -35.96 5.53 -19.28
CA TRP A 95 -36.42 4.73 -18.13
C TRP A 95 -37.89 4.31 -18.29
N LEU A 96 -38.75 5.26 -18.68
CA LEU A 96 -40.17 5.01 -18.97
C LEU A 96 -40.36 3.97 -20.09
N THR A 97 -39.49 4.00 -21.11
CA THR A 97 -39.54 3.05 -22.23
C THR A 97 -39.15 1.63 -21.79
N LEU A 98 -38.16 1.50 -20.90
CA LEU A 98 -37.71 0.22 -20.35
C LEU A 98 -38.77 -0.39 -19.43
N GLU A 99 -39.34 0.42 -18.53
CA GLU A 99 -40.38 0.01 -17.59
C GLU A 99 -41.66 -0.44 -18.31
N ALA A 100 -42.13 0.33 -19.30
CA ALA A 100 -43.29 -0.04 -20.10
C ALA A 100 -43.07 -1.35 -20.88
N SER A 101 -41.84 -1.59 -21.35
CA SER A 101 -41.49 -2.80 -22.10
C SER A 101 -41.40 -4.03 -21.21
N ILE A 102 -40.85 -3.91 -20.00
CA ILE A 102 -40.80 -5.00 -19.01
C ILE A 102 -42.23 -5.39 -18.58
N ASN A 103 -43.07 -4.40 -18.27
CA ASN A 103 -44.47 -4.63 -17.91
C ASN A 103 -45.26 -5.31 -19.04
N ALA A 104 -45.05 -4.90 -20.30
CA ALA A 104 -45.67 -5.55 -21.45
C ALA A 104 -45.21 -7.02 -21.61
N ILE A 105 -43.92 -7.32 -21.40
CA ILE A 105 -43.40 -8.70 -21.47
C ILE A 105 -44.01 -9.57 -20.36
N GLN A 106 -44.04 -9.07 -19.13
CA GLN A 106 -44.56 -9.80 -17.97
C GLN A 106 -46.07 -10.08 -18.08
N THR A 107 -46.82 -9.14 -18.67
CA THR A 107 -48.27 -9.28 -18.91
C THR A 107 -48.61 -9.98 -20.24
N LYS A 108 -47.59 -10.48 -20.97
CA LYS A 108 -47.72 -11.13 -22.29
C LYS A 108 -48.42 -10.24 -23.34
N GLN A 109 -48.24 -8.92 -23.24
CA GLN A 109 -48.74 -7.93 -24.18
C GLN A 109 -47.68 -7.58 -25.24
N HIS A 110 -48.13 -7.00 -26.36
CA HIS A 110 -47.25 -6.60 -27.45
C HIS A 110 -46.36 -5.43 -27.03
N VAL A 111 -45.03 -5.60 -27.16
CA VAL A 111 -44.05 -4.55 -26.87
C VAL A 111 -43.96 -3.59 -28.06
N ALA A 112 -44.28 -2.31 -27.85
CA ALA A 112 -44.32 -1.30 -28.92
C ALA A 112 -42.93 -0.91 -29.46
N THR A 113 -41.87 -1.10 -28.66
CA THR A 113 -40.47 -0.78 -28.99
C THR A 113 -39.69 -2.02 -29.40
N ASN A 114 -38.84 -1.90 -30.42
CA ASN A 114 -38.04 -3.04 -30.88
C ASN A 114 -36.84 -3.31 -29.94
N LEU A 115 -36.37 -4.55 -29.93
CA LEU A 115 -35.28 -5.01 -29.04
C LEU A 115 -33.99 -4.19 -29.21
N GLU A 116 -33.70 -3.73 -30.42
CA GLU A 116 -32.50 -2.96 -30.73
C GLU A 116 -32.53 -1.55 -30.11
N GLN A 117 -33.71 -0.94 -30.06
CA GLN A 117 -33.94 0.32 -29.37
C GLN A 117 -33.86 0.15 -27.85
N LEU A 118 -34.42 -0.92 -27.29
CA LEU A 118 -34.32 -1.19 -25.85
C LEU A 118 -32.87 -1.38 -25.39
N TYR A 119 -32.11 -2.16 -26.15
CA TYR A 119 -30.69 -2.40 -25.85
C TYR A 119 -29.84 -1.13 -25.94
N LYS A 120 -30.20 -0.19 -26.83
CA LYS A 120 -29.57 1.13 -26.91
C LYS A 120 -29.99 2.03 -25.74
N VAL A 121 -31.19 1.94 -25.21
CA VAL A 121 -31.59 2.74 -24.05
C VAL A 121 -30.88 2.26 -22.78
N ASP A 122 -30.88 0.94 -22.54
CA ASP A 122 -30.27 0.29 -21.36
C ASP A 122 -28.75 0.58 -21.25
N ARG A 123 -28.02 0.41 -22.36
CA ARG A 123 -26.58 0.65 -22.43
C ARG A 123 -26.19 2.12 -22.18
N TYR A 124 -27.09 3.06 -22.45
CA TYR A 124 -26.81 4.49 -22.31
C TYR A 124 -27.22 5.03 -20.93
N LEU A 125 -28.31 4.54 -20.34
CA LEU A 125 -28.67 4.82 -18.94
C LEU A 125 -27.59 4.32 -17.97
N LEU A 126 -27.05 3.12 -18.22
CA LEU A 126 -25.92 2.57 -17.48
C LEU A 126 -24.70 3.49 -17.55
N ARG A 127 -24.38 4.02 -18.74
CA ARG A 127 -23.24 4.94 -18.94
C ARG A 127 -23.43 6.32 -18.30
N ALA A 128 -24.66 6.81 -18.20
CA ALA A 128 -24.96 8.11 -17.59
C ALA A 128 -24.91 8.04 -16.06
N LEU A 129 -25.44 6.97 -15.45
CA LEU A 129 -25.30 6.67 -14.02
C LEU A 129 -23.82 6.52 -13.61
N LEU A 130 -23.04 5.80 -14.41
CA LEU A 130 -21.60 5.64 -14.22
C LEU A 130 -20.81 6.96 -14.30
N ARG A 131 -21.34 7.97 -15.00
CA ARG A 131 -20.70 9.30 -15.11
C ARG A 131 -21.01 10.20 -13.91
N MET A 132 -22.19 10.04 -13.30
CA MET A 132 -22.64 10.80 -12.13
C MET A 132 -22.00 10.29 -10.81
N LEU A 133 -21.68 9.00 -10.73
CA LEU A 133 -20.95 8.37 -9.62
C LEU A 133 -19.44 8.69 -9.59
N ARG A 134 -18.93 9.43 -10.59
CA ARG A 134 -17.51 9.55 -10.89
C ARG A 134 -16.75 10.64 -10.11
N THR A 135 -17.38 11.38 -9.20
CA THR A 135 -16.72 12.48 -8.48
C THR A 135 -16.40 12.20 -7.00
N LEU A 136 -16.89 11.11 -6.40
CA LEU A 136 -16.58 10.73 -5.01
C LEU A 136 -15.72 9.44 -4.87
N ASP A 137 -15.56 8.63 -5.93
CA ASP A 137 -15.13 7.21 -5.83
C ASP A 137 -13.86 6.85 -6.64
N LEU A 138 -13.02 7.80 -7.06
CA LEU A 138 -11.99 7.59 -8.10
C LEU A 138 -10.98 6.46 -7.80
N TYR A 139 -10.55 6.29 -6.55
CA TYR A 139 -9.61 5.23 -6.17
C TYR A 139 -10.28 3.85 -6.20
N LYS A 140 -11.48 3.75 -5.64
CA LYS A 140 -12.31 2.54 -5.63
C LYS A 140 -12.64 2.11 -7.07
N GLN A 141 -12.95 3.05 -7.95
CA GLN A 141 -13.23 2.81 -9.36
C GLN A 141 -12.04 2.27 -10.16
N THR A 142 -10.81 2.70 -9.85
CA THR A 142 -9.62 2.20 -10.57
C THR A 142 -9.28 0.78 -10.14
N VAL A 143 -9.36 0.49 -8.83
CA VAL A 143 -9.16 -0.88 -8.29
C VAL A 143 -10.25 -1.81 -8.82
N ASP A 144 -11.52 -1.42 -8.73
CA ASP A 144 -12.65 -2.21 -9.25
C ASP A 144 -12.56 -2.42 -10.76
N PHE A 145 -12.08 -1.42 -11.51
CA PHE A 145 -11.81 -1.54 -12.93
C PHE A 145 -10.72 -2.57 -13.20
N LEU A 146 -9.57 -2.52 -12.50
CA LEU A 146 -8.49 -3.48 -12.70
C LEU A 146 -8.91 -4.91 -12.33
N LEU A 147 -9.66 -5.10 -11.23
CA LEU A 147 -10.24 -6.39 -10.86
C LEU A 147 -11.22 -6.90 -11.92
N HIS A 148 -12.01 -6.00 -12.51
CA HIS A 148 -12.89 -6.35 -13.63
C HIS A 148 -12.10 -6.77 -14.87
N VAL A 149 -11.02 -6.05 -15.20
CA VAL A 149 -10.16 -6.39 -16.34
C VAL A 149 -9.53 -7.78 -16.16
N GLU A 150 -8.98 -8.07 -14.98
CA GLU A 150 -8.40 -9.38 -14.65
C GLU A 150 -9.43 -10.49 -14.84
N ARG A 151 -10.63 -10.34 -14.25
CA ARG A 151 -11.74 -11.28 -14.40
C ARG A 151 -12.10 -11.51 -15.86
N ARG A 152 -12.21 -10.44 -16.65
CA ARG A 152 -12.57 -10.53 -18.07
C ARG A 152 -11.51 -11.23 -18.91
N ILE A 153 -10.23 -10.97 -18.65
CA ILE A 153 -9.14 -11.67 -19.34
C ILE A 153 -9.18 -13.16 -19.03
N LYS A 154 -9.40 -13.53 -17.75
CA LYS A 154 -9.57 -14.92 -17.33
C LYS A 154 -10.75 -15.61 -18.03
N GLU A 155 -11.92 -14.97 -18.05
CA GLU A 155 -13.11 -15.49 -18.73
C GLU A 155 -12.92 -15.66 -20.25
N GLU A 156 -12.21 -14.74 -20.93
CA GLU A 156 -11.89 -14.91 -22.35
C GLU A 156 -10.89 -16.05 -22.59
N ASN A 157 -9.93 -16.25 -21.69
CA ASN A 157 -8.99 -17.35 -21.77
C ASN A 157 -9.71 -18.71 -21.62
N GLU A 158 -10.57 -18.84 -20.61
CA GLU A 158 -11.41 -20.03 -20.38
C GLU A 158 -12.38 -20.28 -21.53
N ARG A 159 -12.90 -19.22 -22.18
CA ARG A 159 -13.76 -19.35 -23.37
C ARG A 159 -13.01 -19.98 -24.54
N VAL A 160 -11.70 -19.74 -24.65
CA VAL A 160 -10.88 -20.41 -25.66
C VAL A 160 -10.75 -21.89 -25.34
N ASP A 161 -10.43 -22.22 -24.09
CA ASP A 161 -10.30 -23.60 -23.61
C ASP A 161 -11.57 -24.43 -23.88
N LEU A 162 -12.74 -23.85 -23.62
CA LEU A 162 -14.02 -24.56 -23.71
C LEU A 162 -14.67 -24.51 -25.09
N TYR A 163 -14.56 -23.38 -25.80
CA TYR A 163 -15.44 -23.07 -26.93
C TYR A 163 -14.75 -22.51 -28.17
N LEU A 164 -13.46 -22.12 -28.16
CA LEU A 164 -12.78 -21.54 -29.34
C LEU A 164 -11.57 -22.36 -29.78
N ASP A 165 -11.12 -22.17 -31.02
CA ASP A 165 -9.92 -22.87 -31.51
C ASP A 165 -8.68 -22.24 -30.90
N GLU A 166 -7.66 -23.05 -30.56
CA GLU A 166 -6.44 -22.58 -29.88
C GLU A 166 -5.75 -21.44 -30.64
N SER A 167 -5.80 -21.45 -31.99
CA SER A 167 -5.28 -20.36 -32.83
C SER A 167 -5.92 -19.00 -32.58
N THR A 168 -7.08 -18.95 -31.91
CA THR A 168 -7.82 -17.74 -31.56
C THR A 168 -7.35 -17.12 -30.24
N ARG A 169 -6.59 -17.85 -29.40
CA ARG A 169 -6.18 -17.39 -28.06
C ARG A 169 -5.41 -16.07 -28.11
N THR A 170 -4.28 -16.07 -28.79
CA THR A 170 -3.39 -14.90 -28.84
C THR A 170 -4.08 -13.68 -29.46
N PRO A 171 -4.77 -13.76 -30.63
CA PRO A 171 -5.48 -12.62 -31.18
C PRO A 171 -6.58 -12.06 -30.28
N LEU A 172 -7.30 -12.93 -29.55
CA LEU A 172 -8.38 -12.53 -28.64
C LEU A 172 -7.83 -11.82 -27.40
N LEU A 173 -6.85 -12.42 -26.72
CA LEU A 173 -6.27 -11.87 -25.51
C LEU A 173 -5.53 -10.56 -25.79
N THR A 174 -4.72 -10.49 -26.86
CA THR A 174 -4.07 -9.24 -27.26
C THR A 174 -5.09 -8.13 -27.57
N ARG A 175 -6.24 -8.48 -28.16
CA ARG A 175 -7.30 -7.49 -28.41
C ARG A 175 -7.99 -7.07 -27.12
N ALA A 176 -8.23 -7.99 -26.19
CA ALA A 176 -8.81 -7.71 -24.88
C ALA A 176 -7.89 -6.80 -24.05
N GLU A 177 -6.61 -7.15 -23.92
CA GLU A 177 -5.58 -6.36 -23.24
C GLU A 177 -5.50 -4.95 -23.82
N LYS A 178 -5.47 -4.82 -25.15
CA LYS A 178 -5.43 -3.49 -25.78
C LYS A 178 -6.66 -2.65 -25.42
N CYS A 179 -7.86 -3.22 -25.53
CA CYS A 179 -9.10 -2.46 -25.31
C CYS A 179 -9.39 -2.18 -23.84
N LEU A 180 -8.91 -3.02 -22.93
CA LEU A 180 -9.19 -2.93 -21.50
C LEU A 180 -8.07 -2.24 -20.73
N ILE A 181 -6.81 -2.40 -21.14
CA ILE A 181 -5.64 -1.85 -20.45
C ILE A 181 -5.00 -0.77 -21.31
N SER A 182 -4.45 -1.10 -22.48
CA SER A 182 -3.56 -0.18 -23.22
C SER A 182 -4.27 1.12 -23.62
N ASP A 183 -5.50 1.03 -24.13
CA ASP A 183 -6.27 2.19 -24.58
C ASP A 183 -6.71 3.10 -23.39
N HIS A 184 -6.66 2.59 -22.15
CA HIS A 184 -7.06 3.29 -20.92
C HIS A 184 -5.91 3.54 -19.94
N MET A 185 -4.68 3.15 -20.28
CA MET A 185 -3.54 3.14 -19.37
C MET A 185 -3.24 4.52 -18.78
N GLN A 186 -3.32 5.57 -19.60
CA GLN A 186 -3.11 6.94 -19.15
C GLN A 186 -4.11 7.34 -18.05
N GLU A 187 -5.39 6.97 -18.22
CA GLU A 187 -6.46 7.29 -17.27
C GLU A 187 -6.31 6.50 -15.97
N VAL A 188 -5.91 5.22 -16.05
CA VAL A 188 -5.60 4.37 -14.88
C VAL A 188 -4.41 4.92 -14.10
N VAL A 189 -3.35 5.35 -14.80
CA VAL A 189 -2.16 5.92 -14.17
C VAL A 189 -2.46 7.29 -13.57
N ASP A 190 -3.16 8.18 -14.27
CA ASP A 190 -3.45 9.53 -13.78
C ASP A 190 -4.41 9.53 -12.59
N ASN A 191 -5.40 8.64 -12.58
CA ASN A 191 -6.45 8.62 -11.56
C ASN A 191 -6.21 7.60 -10.43
N GLY A 192 -5.36 6.59 -10.63
CA GLY A 192 -5.03 5.60 -9.60
C GLY A 192 -3.61 5.79 -9.08
N LEU A 193 -2.63 5.48 -9.93
CA LEU A 193 -1.22 5.40 -9.54
C LEU A 193 -0.62 6.77 -9.18
N SER A 194 -0.99 7.82 -9.93
CA SER A 194 -0.51 9.18 -9.71
C SER A 194 -1.12 9.80 -8.46
N LEU A 195 -2.33 9.41 -8.05
CA LEU A 195 -2.87 9.79 -6.75
C LEU A 195 -2.07 9.10 -5.64
N LEU A 196 -1.88 7.78 -5.71
CA LEU A 196 -1.07 7.03 -4.75
C LEU A 196 0.36 7.61 -4.59
N LEU A 197 1.02 7.96 -5.69
CA LEU A 197 2.41 8.44 -5.68
C LEU A 197 2.55 9.95 -5.40
N ASN A 198 1.70 10.81 -5.95
CA ASN A 198 1.74 12.25 -5.63
C ASN A 198 1.23 12.53 -4.22
N ASP A 199 0.34 11.69 -3.70
CA ASP A 199 -0.09 11.80 -2.31
C ASP A 199 1.06 11.45 -1.37
N ASN A 200 2.04 10.63 -1.73
CA ASN A 200 3.20 10.40 -0.85
C ASN A 200 3.96 11.69 -0.52
N ARG A 201 4.16 12.58 -1.51
CA ARG A 201 4.78 13.90 -1.27
C ARG A 201 3.89 14.82 -0.45
N LYS A 202 2.57 14.80 -0.68
CA LYS A 202 1.62 15.63 0.07
C LYS A 202 1.47 15.14 1.51
N VAL A 203 1.23 13.84 1.71
CA VAL A 203 1.14 13.13 2.99
C VAL A 203 2.43 13.31 3.78
N GLY A 204 3.60 13.07 3.16
CA GLY A 204 4.88 13.33 3.82
C GLY A 204 5.02 14.79 4.26
N LYS A 205 4.56 15.74 3.42
CA LYS A 205 4.55 17.16 3.78
C LYS A 205 3.57 17.49 4.92
N THR A 206 2.36 16.91 4.95
CA THR A 206 1.41 17.14 6.05
C THR A 206 1.90 16.54 7.36
N MET A 207 2.61 15.40 7.32
CA MET A 207 3.23 14.78 8.49
C MET A 207 4.28 15.68 9.14
N ILE A 208 5.12 16.34 8.33
CA ILE A 208 6.19 17.16 8.90
C ILE A 208 5.74 18.58 9.22
N MET A 209 4.84 19.18 8.45
CA MET A 209 4.57 20.64 8.54
C MET A 209 3.74 21.04 9.76
N ASP A 210 2.97 20.11 10.34
CA ASP A 210 2.13 20.37 11.51
C ASP A 210 2.94 20.30 12.82
N PRO A 211 3.12 21.42 13.56
CA PRO A 211 3.85 21.42 14.83
C PRO A 211 3.23 20.53 15.90
N GLN A 212 1.92 20.25 15.85
CA GLN A 212 1.26 19.36 16.83
C GLN A 212 1.71 17.91 16.69
N ARG A 213 2.22 17.55 15.50
CA ARG A 213 2.75 16.22 15.19
C ARG A 213 4.24 16.07 15.47
N ASP A 214 4.93 17.13 15.90
CA ASP A 214 6.37 17.09 16.24
C ASP A 214 6.75 15.93 17.19
N PRO A 215 5.95 15.58 18.22
CA PRO A 215 6.30 14.49 19.13
C PRO A 215 6.33 13.11 18.45
N THR A 216 5.46 12.86 17.47
CA THR A 216 5.33 11.57 16.79
C THR A 216 5.98 11.55 15.41
N MET A 217 6.40 12.71 14.89
CA MET A 217 6.86 12.89 13.51
C MET A 217 7.90 11.86 13.07
N VAL A 218 8.92 11.56 13.89
CA VAL A 218 9.98 10.61 13.52
C VAL A 218 9.44 9.17 13.42
N GLU A 219 8.54 8.78 14.32
CA GLU A 219 7.88 7.47 14.29
C GLU A 219 6.94 7.35 13.10
N ASP A 220 6.09 8.36 12.88
CA ASP A 220 5.17 8.43 11.75
C ASP A 220 5.94 8.30 10.42
N LEU A 221 7.08 8.98 10.29
CA LEU A 221 7.93 8.91 9.10
C LEU A 221 8.57 7.52 8.91
N MET A 222 9.01 6.86 9.99
CA MET A 222 9.55 5.51 9.89
C MET A 222 8.47 4.51 9.47
N THR A 223 7.29 4.57 10.09
CA THR A 223 6.16 3.70 9.73
C THR A 223 5.69 3.96 8.30
N PHE A 224 5.67 5.22 7.87
CA PHE A 224 5.33 5.56 6.49
C PHE A 224 6.36 5.02 5.49
N LYS A 225 7.65 5.13 5.81
CA LYS A 225 8.75 4.56 5.01
C LYS A 225 8.64 3.04 4.92
N ASP A 226 8.43 2.35 6.03
CA ASP A 226 8.29 0.89 6.07
C ASP A 226 7.12 0.42 5.17
N LYS A 227 5.98 1.12 5.20
CA LYS A 227 4.82 0.81 4.34
C LYS A 227 5.15 0.97 2.86
N LEU A 228 5.90 2.02 2.51
CA LEU A 228 6.30 2.26 1.13
C LEU A 228 7.35 1.26 0.64
N ASP A 229 8.32 0.88 1.48
CA ASP A 229 9.27 -0.19 1.17
C ASP A 229 8.56 -1.50 0.88
N VAL A 230 7.61 -1.90 1.74
CA VAL A 230 6.80 -3.11 1.53
C VAL A 230 6.00 -3.01 0.23
N PHE A 231 5.37 -1.87 -0.04
CA PHE A 231 4.64 -1.66 -1.28
C PHE A 231 5.54 -1.80 -2.52
N VAL A 232 6.73 -1.20 -2.52
CA VAL A 232 7.68 -1.31 -3.63
C VAL A 232 8.15 -2.77 -3.81
N GLU A 233 8.38 -3.49 -2.72
CA GLU A 233 8.85 -4.87 -2.79
C GLU A 233 7.77 -5.88 -3.20
N THR A 234 6.51 -5.62 -2.89
CA THR A 234 5.40 -6.56 -3.11
C THR A 234 4.63 -6.30 -4.40
N CYS A 235 4.49 -5.04 -4.81
CA CYS A 235 3.59 -4.68 -5.92
C CYS A 235 4.26 -4.68 -7.31
N PHE A 236 5.59 -4.73 -7.39
CA PHE A 236 6.32 -4.69 -8.68
C PHE A 236 7.10 -5.98 -8.92
N GLY A 237 6.85 -6.64 -10.05
CA GLY A 237 7.39 -7.98 -10.33
C GLY A 237 8.84 -8.00 -10.84
N SER A 238 9.29 -6.97 -11.56
CA SER A 238 10.66 -6.92 -12.09
C SER A 238 11.59 -6.13 -11.17
N THR A 239 12.83 -6.59 -11.00
CA THR A 239 13.86 -5.88 -10.22
C THR A 239 14.11 -4.46 -10.76
N GLU A 240 14.02 -4.28 -12.08
CA GLU A 240 14.21 -2.98 -12.71
C GLU A 240 13.11 -1.99 -12.33
N ASP A 241 11.85 -2.44 -12.30
CA ASP A 241 10.71 -1.58 -11.91
C ASP A 241 10.78 -1.24 -10.42
N LYS A 242 11.08 -2.23 -9.56
CA LYS A 242 11.32 -2.00 -8.13
C LYS A 242 12.36 -0.89 -7.91
N MET A 243 13.48 -0.93 -8.64
CA MET A 243 14.52 0.10 -8.54
C MET A 243 14.02 1.49 -8.95
N LYS A 244 13.22 1.59 -10.02
CA LYS A 244 12.65 2.88 -10.47
C LYS A 244 11.69 3.48 -9.42
N PHE A 245 10.80 2.66 -8.85
CA PHE A 245 9.87 3.12 -7.82
C PHE A 245 10.59 3.44 -6.50
N ALA A 246 11.57 2.63 -6.09
CA ALA A 246 12.42 2.92 -4.94
C ALA A 246 13.19 4.24 -5.12
N GLN A 247 13.64 4.57 -6.34
CA GLN A 247 14.27 5.85 -6.61
C GLN A 247 13.28 7.01 -6.51
N ALA A 248 12.09 6.88 -7.10
CA ALA A 248 11.05 7.91 -7.01
C ALA A 248 10.61 8.16 -5.56
N GLU A 249 10.56 7.10 -4.74
CA GLU A 249 10.30 7.18 -3.31
C GLU A 249 11.41 7.95 -2.57
N LYS A 250 12.69 7.62 -2.84
CA LYS A 250 13.83 8.34 -2.27
C LYS A 250 13.79 9.82 -2.62
N ASP A 251 13.51 10.16 -3.88
CA ASP A 251 13.41 11.54 -4.34
C ASP A 251 12.24 12.28 -3.66
N ALA A 252 11.14 11.57 -3.38
CA ALA A 252 10.01 12.13 -2.63
C ALA A 252 10.40 12.43 -1.18
N PHE A 253 11.03 11.48 -0.48
CA PHE A 253 11.51 11.66 0.90
C PHE A 253 12.52 12.80 1.02
N ASP A 254 13.51 12.83 0.13
CA ASP A 254 14.50 13.91 0.07
C ASP A 254 13.82 15.27 -0.17
N TYR A 255 12.85 15.33 -1.08
CA TYR A 255 12.10 16.56 -1.32
C TYR A 255 11.32 17.02 -0.10
N PHE A 256 10.38 16.21 0.42
CA PHE A 256 9.45 16.71 1.42
C PHE A 256 10.12 16.96 2.77
N ILE A 257 11.02 16.08 3.24
CA ILE A 257 11.70 16.24 4.54
C ILE A 257 12.40 17.59 4.60
N ASN A 258 13.06 18.00 3.53
CA ASN A 258 13.82 19.25 3.49
C ASN A 258 12.93 20.49 3.30
N THR A 259 11.61 20.36 3.12
CA THR A 259 10.71 21.53 3.05
C THR A 259 10.49 22.22 4.39
N ARG A 260 10.78 21.55 5.52
CA ARG A 260 10.66 22.13 6.88
C ARG A 260 12.00 22.60 7.46
N GLY A 261 12.90 23.08 6.60
CA GLY A 261 14.20 23.62 7.01
C GLY A 261 14.95 22.69 7.97
N ASN A 262 15.37 23.21 9.11
CA ASN A 262 16.22 22.48 10.06
C ASN A 262 15.46 21.66 11.11
N LYS A 263 14.12 21.74 11.14
CA LYS A 263 13.33 21.12 12.21
C LYS A 263 13.41 19.59 12.23
N PRO A 264 13.38 18.89 11.07
CA PRO A 264 13.54 17.44 11.05
C PRO A 264 14.86 16.96 11.65
N ALA A 265 15.97 17.67 11.38
CA ALA A 265 17.29 17.35 11.93
C ALA A 265 17.30 17.43 13.47
N GLU A 266 16.71 18.49 14.03
CA GLU A 266 16.53 18.66 15.48
C GLU A 266 15.69 17.53 16.08
N LEU A 267 14.55 17.21 15.46
CA LEU A 267 13.62 16.21 15.97
C LEU A 267 14.20 14.79 15.92
N ILE A 268 14.93 14.43 14.86
CA ILE A 268 15.65 13.14 14.80
C ILE A 268 16.72 13.05 15.90
N ALA A 269 17.48 14.11 16.15
CA ALA A 269 18.46 14.13 17.24
C ALA A 269 17.81 13.93 18.61
N LYS A 270 16.69 14.64 18.88
CA LYS A 270 15.93 14.52 20.12
C LYS A 270 15.30 13.13 20.28
N PHE A 271 14.77 12.58 19.20
CA PHE A 271 14.21 11.23 19.19
C PHE A 271 15.27 10.20 19.60
N MET A 272 16.45 10.26 19.00
CA MET A 272 17.54 9.35 19.37
C MET A 272 18.04 9.57 20.80
N ASP A 273 18.12 10.80 21.28
CA ASP A 273 18.45 11.06 22.69
C ASP A 273 17.42 10.43 23.63
N ALA A 274 16.12 10.55 23.34
CA ALA A 274 15.09 9.90 24.14
C ALA A 274 15.29 8.38 24.16
N ARG A 275 15.51 7.76 23.00
CA ARG A 275 15.66 6.30 22.86
C ARG A 275 16.94 5.74 23.49
N LEU A 276 18.03 6.50 23.53
CA LEU A 276 19.30 6.09 24.14
C LEU A 276 19.41 6.37 25.65
N ARG A 277 18.38 6.96 26.28
CA ARG A 277 18.37 7.20 27.73
C ARG A 277 18.03 5.95 28.52
N SER A 278 18.55 5.87 29.75
CA SER A 278 18.32 4.76 30.70
C SER A 278 16.86 4.54 31.08
N ALA A 279 15.99 5.54 30.89
CA ALA A 279 14.54 5.41 31.08
C ALA A 279 13.88 4.47 30.06
N ASN A 280 14.53 4.18 28.92
CA ASN A 280 14.03 3.30 27.87
C ASN A 280 14.67 1.89 27.92
N LYS A 281 15.11 1.44 29.10
CA LYS A 281 15.74 0.12 29.31
C LYS A 281 14.84 -1.10 29.00
N GLU A 282 13.56 -0.88 28.70
CA GLU A 282 12.62 -1.96 28.36
C GLU A 282 12.85 -2.54 26.96
N ALA A 283 13.50 -1.80 26.05
CA ALA A 283 13.83 -2.29 24.72
C ALA A 283 15.08 -3.19 24.76
N SER A 284 15.07 -4.30 24.02
CA SER A 284 16.27 -5.13 23.86
C SER A 284 17.32 -4.42 23.02
N ASP A 285 18.60 -4.79 23.18
CA ASP A 285 19.69 -4.23 22.39
C ASP A 285 19.48 -4.46 20.87
N GLU A 286 18.89 -5.60 20.49
CA GLU A 286 18.54 -5.92 19.09
C GLU A 286 17.45 -5.00 18.53
N GLN A 287 16.39 -4.77 19.31
CA GLN A 287 15.31 -3.85 18.92
C GLN A 287 15.84 -2.42 18.77
N LEU A 288 16.74 -2.02 19.68
CA LEU A 288 17.37 -0.71 19.65
C LEU A 288 18.29 -0.56 18.42
N ASP A 289 19.04 -1.60 18.04
CA ASP A 289 19.88 -1.60 16.83
C ASP A 289 19.06 -1.49 15.53
N LEU A 290 17.92 -2.22 15.47
CA LEU A 290 16.99 -2.11 14.36
C LEU A 290 16.40 -0.69 14.28
N LEU A 291 15.97 -0.13 15.41
CA LEU A 291 15.47 1.24 15.51
C LEU A 291 16.51 2.26 15.04
N MET A 292 17.75 2.15 15.51
CA MET A 292 18.86 3.00 15.07
C MET A 292 19.06 2.93 13.56
N SER A 293 18.97 1.74 12.98
CA SER A 293 19.10 1.53 11.53
C SER A 293 17.98 2.23 10.74
N LYS A 294 16.74 2.16 11.21
CA LYS A 294 15.60 2.88 10.61
C LYS A 294 15.76 4.40 10.69
N VAL A 295 16.19 4.90 11.85
CA VAL A 295 16.43 6.34 12.03
C VAL A 295 17.57 6.84 11.14
N ILE A 296 18.63 6.03 10.98
CA ILE A 296 19.73 6.34 10.07
C ILE A 296 19.25 6.40 8.61
N THR A 297 18.36 5.51 8.19
CA THR A 297 17.72 5.59 6.86
C THR A 297 16.98 6.92 6.67
N LEU A 298 16.23 7.40 7.67
CA LEU A 298 15.58 8.72 7.58
C LEU A 298 16.60 9.87 7.57
N PHE A 299 17.64 9.78 8.40
CA PHE A 299 18.70 10.78 8.49
C PHE A 299 19.45 10.99 7.16
N ARG A 300 19.54 9.96 6.31
CA ARG A 300 20.14 10.07 4.97
C ARG A 300 19.44 11.11 4.08
N PHE A 301 18.15 11.34 4.26
CA PHE A 301 17.37 12.32 3.49
C PHE A 301 17.50 13.76 4.01
N ILE A 302 18.16 13.98 5.16
CA ILE A 302 18.26 15.31 5.77
C ILE A 302 19.47 16.06 5.21
N GLN A 303 19.25 17.30 4.77
CA GLN A 303 20.31 18.22 4.35
C GLN A 303 21.02 18.88 5.54
N GLY A 304 20.29 19.24 6.60
CA GLY A 304 20.81 19.90 7.81
C GLY A 304 21.56 18.98 8.79
N LYS A 305 22.55 18.22 8.31
CA LYS A 305 23.32 17.25 9.14
C LYS A 305 24.17 17.91 10.22
N ASP A 306 24.67 19.12 9.96
CA ASP A 306 25.36 19.98 10.93
C ASP A 306 24.47 20.38 12.11
N VAL A 307 23.20 20.68 11.83
CA VAL A 307 22.20 20.97 12.87
C VAL A 307 21.97 19.74 13.73
N PHE A 308 21.79 18.57 13.11
CA PHE A 308 21.70 17.30 13.83
C PHE A 308 22.93 17.10 14.74
N GLU A 309 24.14 17.31 14.23
CA GLU A 309 25.39 17.15 15.00
C GLU A 309 25.39 18.03 16.26
N VAL A 310 24.99 19.31 16.13
CA VAL A 310 24.94 20.25 17.25
C VAL A 310 24.00 19.77 18.35
N PHE A 311 22.78 19.35 17.99
CA PHE A 311 21.81 18.84 18.97
C PHE A 311 22.26 17.51 19.56
N TYR A 312 22.69 16.57 18.73
CA TYR A 312 23.12 15.25 19.14
C TYR A 312 24.31 15.31 20.11
N LYS A 313 25.33 16.12 19.78
CA LYS A 313 26.52 16.32 20.62
C LYS A 313 26.16 16.90 21.99
N LYS A 314 25.29 17.91 22.01
CA LYS A 314 24.83 18.55 23.26
C LYS A 314 24.15 17.54 24.18
N ASP A 315 23.29 16.70 23.64
CA ASP A 315 22.52 15.75 24.45
C ASP A 315 23.35 14.50 24.81
N LEU A 316 24.25 14.04 23.92
CA LEU A 316 25.26 13.04 24.25
C LEU A 316 26.14 13.47 25.44
N ALA A 317 26.61 14.72 25.45
CA ALA A 317 27.42 15.25 26.56
C ALA A 317 26.69 15.11 27.91
N LYS A 318 25.40 15.45 27.94
CA LYS A 318 24.57 15.28 29.14
C LYS A 318 24.43 13.82 29.53
N ARG A 319 24.19 12.92 28.56
CA ARG A 319 24.06 11.48 28.85
C ARG A 319 25.33 10.90 29.44
N LEU A 320 26.49 11.23 28.87
CA LEU A 320 27.81 10.79 29.35
C LEU A 320 28.14 11.33 30.75
N LEU A 321 27.96 12.64 30.97
CA LEU A 321 28.31 13.28 32.25
C LEU A 321 27.36 12.91 33.39
N LEU A 322 26.07 12.73 33.10
CA LEU A 322 25.05 12.41 34.11
C LEU A 322 24.79 10.91 34.26
N GLY A 323 25.50 10.06 33.51
CA GLY A 323 25.31 8.60 33.55
C GLY A 323 23.89 8.16 33.17
N ARG A 324 23.27 8.84 32.20
CA ARG A 324 21.87 8.62 31.79
C ARG A 324 21.71 7.79 30.51
N SER A 325 22.76 7.17 29.99
CA SER A 325 22.68 6.29 28.83
C SER A 325 22.07 4.93 29.19
N ALA A 326 21.34 4.31 28.25
CA ALA A 326 20.78 2.97 28.41
C ALA A 326 21.87 1.90 28.48
N SER A 327 22.81 1.94 27.55
CA SER A 327 23.99 1.08 27.47
C SER A 327 25.15 1.82 26.80
N VAL A 328 26.38 1.50 27.19
CA VAL A 328 27.59 2.04 26.52
C VAL A 328 27.74 1.45 25.12
N ASP A 329 27.37 0.18 24.95
CA ASP A 329 27.48 -0.52 23.67
C ASP A 329 26.51 0.05 22.64
N ALA A 330 25.27 0.37 23.05
CA ALA A 330 24.29 1.04 22.21
C ALA A 330 24.79 2.40 21.68
N GLU A 331 25.48 3.19 22.52
CA GLU A 331 26.04 4.47 22.07
C GLU A 331 27.21 4.27 21.08
N LYS A 332 28.06 3.25 21.29
CA LYS A 332 29.13 2.89 20.35
C LYS A 332 28.56 2.41 19.01
N ILE A 333 27.49 1.62 19.02
CA ILE A 333 26.78 1.19 17.81
C ILE A 333 26.22 2.41 17.06
N MET A 334 25.56 3.33 17.75
CA MET A 334 25.02 4.54 17.12
C MET A 334 26.13 5.39 16.47
N LEU A 335 27.27 5.57 17.16
CA LEU A 335 28.41 6.28 16.58
C LEU A 335 28.99 5.57 15.36
N SER A 336 29.07 4.23 15.38
CA SER A 336 29.53 3.44 14.25
C SER A 336 28.65 3.67 13.02
N LYS A 337 27.32 3.63 13.18
CA LYS A 337 26.38 3.92 12.09
C LYS A 337 26.51 5.35 11.57
N LEU A 338 26.60 6.35 12.46
CA LEU A 338 26.82 7.75 12.04
C LEU A 338 28.12 7.94 11.28
N ARG A 339 29.19 7.24 11.68
CA ARG A 339 30.49 7.26 10.99
C ARG A 339 30.40 6.62 9.61
N GLN A 340 29.66 5.52 9.46
CA GLN A 340 29.45 4.88 8.17
C GLN A 340 28.71 5.82 7.20
N GLU A 341 27.74 6.59 7.70
CA GLU A 341 26.89 7.46 6.88
C GLU A 341 27.51 8.81 6.53
N CYS A 342 28.26 9.42 7.46
CA CYS A 342 28.81 10.77 7.29
C CYS A 342 30.35 10.82 7.22
N GLY A 343 31.02 9.69 7.44
CA GLY A 343 32.47 9.60 7.49
C GLY A 343 33.06 10.02 8.85
N ALA A 344 34.36 9.74 9.01
CA ALA A 344 35.08 9.95 10.26
C ALA A 344 35.20 11.43 10.68
N GLY A 345 35.18 12.36 9.72
CA GLY A 345 35.24 13.80 10.01
C GLY A 345 34.03 14.29 10.81
N PHE A 346 32.84 13.74 10.51
CA PHE A 346 31.60 14.08 11.19
C PHE A 346 31.58 13.59 12.65
N THR A 347 32.06 12.36 12.88
CA THR A 347 32.02 11.74 14.22
C THR A 347 33.23 12.07 15.08
N GLN A 348 34.28 12.70 14.55
CA GLN A 348 35.55 12.93 15.25
C GLN A 348 35.39 13.52 16.66
N LYS A 349 34.54 14.54 16.80
CA LYS A 349 34.29 15.21 18.09
C LYS A 349 33.50 14.31 19.04
N LEU A 350 32.53 13.57 18.53
CA LEU A 350 31.72 12.65 19.32
C LEU A 350 32.57 11.48 19.85
N GLU A 351 33.44 10.92 19.01
CA GLU A 351 34.40 9.89 19.41
C GLU A 351 35.41 10.42 20.44
N GLY A 352 35.85 11.67 20.30
CA GLY A 352 36.70 12.35 21.28
C GLY A 352 36.06 12.37 22.68
N MET A 353 34.77 12.69 22.76
CA MET A 353 34.04 12.68 24.04
C MET A 353 34.07 11.31 24.73
N PHE A 354 34.04 10.20 24.00
CA PHE A 354 34.17 8.86 24.60
C PHE A 354 35.57 8.59 25.14
N ARG A 355 36.61 8.98 24.38
CA ARG A 355 38.00 8.83 24.82
C ARG A 355 38.27 9.64 26.09
N ASP A 356 37.72 10.85 26.17
CA ASP A 356 37.83 11.70 27.36
C ASP A 356 37.16 11.05 28.58
N MET A 357 36.00 10.40 28.40
CA MET A 357 35.32 9.66 29.47
C MET A 357 36.11 8.43 29.94
N GLU A 358 36.74 7.70 29.03
CA GLU A 358 37.59 6.55 29.35
C GLU A 358 38.86 7.01 30.10
N LEU A 359 39.57 8.00 29.56
CA LEU A 359 40.76 8.58 30.19
C LEU A 359 40.47 9.13 31.59
N SER A 360 39.32 9.80 31.78
CA SER A 360 38.93 10.32 33.08
C SER A 360 38.69 9.21 34.12
N LYS A 361 38.22 8.03 33.71
CA LYS A 361 38.05 6.89 34.62
C LYS A 361 39.40 6.32 35.04
N ASP A 362 40.32 6.17 34.09
CA ASP A 362 41.67 5.64 34.35
C ASP A 362 42.46 6.56 35.28
N LEU A 363 42.43 7.87 35.02
CA LEU A 363 43.03 8.87 35.90
C LEU A 363 42.41 8.86 37.31
N GLY A 364 41.09 8.68 37.41
CA GLY A 364 40.40 8.57 38.70
C GLY A 364 40.80 7.33 39.50
N VAL A 365 41.05 6.19 38.84
CA VAL A 365 41.60 4.99 39.49
C VAL A 365 43.04 5.23 39.94
N ALA A 366 43.90 5.76 39.08
CA ALA A 366 45.29 6.07 39.42
C ALA A 366 45.39 7.02 40.62
N PHE A 367 44.57 8.08 40.65
CA PHE A 367 44.53 9.03 41.77
C PHE A 367 44.14 8.39 43.09
N ARG A 368 43.11 7.53 43.10
CA ARG A 368 42.71 6.78 44.30
C ARG A 368 43.84 5.87 44.79
N ASN A 369 44.52 5.16 43.89
CA ASN A 369 45.61 4.25 44.25
C ASN A 369 46.80 4.98 44.90
N VAL A 370 47.14 6.18 44.44
CA VAL A 370 48.17 7.02 45.09
C VAL A 370 47.74 7.46 46.48
N SER A 371 46.44 7.76 46.67
CA SER A 371 45.87 8.17 47.96
C SER A 371 45.95 7.05 49.01
N PHE A 372 45.81 5.78 48.59
CA PHE A 372 45.93 4.62 49.48
C PHE A 372 47.37 4.24 49.83
N LEU A 373 48.37 4.65 49.03
CA LEU A 373 49.79 4.42 49.31
C LEU A 373 50.40 5.49 50.24
N THR A 374 49.66 6.56 50.52
CA THR A 374 50.10 7.69 51.36
C THR A 374 49.41 7.74 52.72
N THR A 375 48.58 6.74 53.03
CA THR A 375 47.98 6.51 54.36
C THR A 375 48.54 5.22 54.93
#